data_AF-A0A913XUY8-F1
#
_entry.id   AF-A0A913XUY8-F1
#
_cell.length_a   1.000
_cell.length_b   1.000
_cell.length_c   1.000
_cell.angle_alpha   90.00
_cell.angle_beta   90.00
_cell.angle_gamma   90.00
#
_symmetry.space_group_name_H-M   'P 1'
#
loop_
_entity.id
_entity.type
_entity.pdbx_description
1 polymer ?
#
loop_
_entity_poly.entity_id
_entity_poly.type
_entity_poly.pdbx_seq_one_letter_code
_entity_poly.pdbx_strand_id
1 'polypeptide(L)'
;MNNNGGCDHNCKNFEGSYECSCRAGYKLKRDKHSCKDINECATNGGGCNQICDNRPGSYKCKCWTGYKMSSDNHTCVDIDECKVNNGGCSHTCINFAGG
;
A
#
# COMPACT_ATOMS: atom_id res chain seq x y z
N MET A 1 -16.11 -11.32 30.93
CA MET A 1 -15.74 -11.91 29.62
C MET A 1 -16.17 -10.94 28.55
N ASN A 2 -15.29 -10.01 28.21
CA ASN A 2 -15.58 -8.83 27.40
C ASN A 2 -14.82 -9.06 26.10
N ASN A 3 -15.22 -10.10 25.37
CA ASN A 3 -14.48 -10.59 24.21
C ASN A 3 -15.15 -10.12 22.91
N ASN A 4 -15.42 -8.81 22.74
CA ASN A 4 -15.94 -8.18 21.51
C ASN A 4 -17.00 -9.00 20.71
N GLY A 5 -17.87 -9.77 21.37
CA GLY A 5 -18.76 -10.74 20.71
C GLY A 5 -18.07 -11.81 19.84
N GLY A 6 -16.77 -12.06 20.00
CA GLY A 6 -15.96 -12.95 19.15
C GLY A 6 -15.46 -12.29 17.87
N CYS A 7 -15.73 -11.00 17.65
CA CYS A 7 -15.35 -10.26 16.45
C CYS A 7 -13.87 -9.84 16.49
N ASP A 8 -13.19 -9.99 15.36
CA ASP A 8 -11.77 -9.63 15.20
C ASP A 8 -11.55 -8.10 15.22
N HIS A 9 -12.46 -7.34 14.60
CA HIS A 9 -12.40 -5.88 14.54
C HIS A 9 -13.55 -5.21 15.29
N ASN A 10 -14.70 -5.02 14.65
CA ASN A 10 -15.79 -4.24 15.20
C ASN A 10 -16.98 -5.17 15.49
N CYS A 11 -17.58 -5.01 16.67
CA CYS A 11 -18.83 -5.68 17.04
C CYS A 11 -19.94 -4.65 17.17
N LYS A 12 -21.04 -4.85 16.45
CA LYS A 12 -22.25 -4.02 16.57
C LYS A 12 -23.36 -4.87 17.16
N ASN A 13 -23.82 -4.47 18.35
CA ASN A 13 -24.97 -5.10 18.99
C ASN A 13 -26.27 -4.58 18.39
N PHE A 14 -27.23 -5.49 18.24
CA PHE A 14 -28.61 -5.23 17.85
C PHE A 14 -29.54 -5.82 18.91
N GLU A 15 -30.82 -5.50 18.83
CA GLU A 15 -31.80 -6.12 19.74
C GLU A 15 -31.86 -7.64 19.48
N GLY A 16 -31.46 -8.43 20.47
CA GLY A 16 -31.44 -9.90 20.39
C GLY A 16 -30.32 -10.52 19.54
N SER A 17 -29.40 -9.74 18.97
CA SER A 17 -28.29 -10.26 18.14
C SER A 17 -27.07 -9.34 18.11
N TYR A 18 -26.02 -9.74 17.40
CA TYR A 18 -24.86 -8.90 17.10
C TYR A 18 -24.30 -9.22 15.72
N GLU A 19 -23.55 -8.30 15.15
CA GLU A 19 -22.86 -8.48 13.87
C GLU A 19 -21.42 -7.98 13.96
N CYS A 20 -20.49 -8.78 13.43
CA CYS A 20 -19.12 -8.36 13.27
C CYS A 20 -18.92 -7.62 11.95
N SER A 21 -18.11 -6.57 11.96
CA SER A 21 -17.67 -5.86 10.75
C SER A 21 -16.17 -5.59 10.79
N CYS A 22 -15.58 -5.41 9.61
CA CYS A 22 -14.16 -5.18 9.45
C CYS A 22 -13.86 -3.69 9.23
N ARG A 23 -12.68 -3.26 9.67
CA ARG A 23 -12.13 -1.93 9.35
C ARG A 23 -11.90 -1.80 7.83
N ALA A 24 -11.77 -0.56 7.35
CA ALA A 24 -11.42 -0.29 5.95
C ALA A 24 -10.13 -1.04 5.56
N GLY A 25 -10.08 -1.56 4.32
CA GLY A 25 -8.98 -2.40 3.84
C GLY A 25 -9.09 -3.89 4.22
N TYR A 26 -10.18 -4.31 4.88
CA TYR A 26 -10.40 -5.70 5.25
C TYR A 26 -11.78 -6.19 4.83
N LYS A 27 -11.90 -7.49 4.57
CA LYS A 27 -13.17 -8.17 4.29
C LYS A 27 -13.49 -9.20 5.36
N LEU A 28 -14.76 -9.30 5.72
CA LEU A 28 -15.26 -10.30 6.66
C LEU A 28 -15.15 -11.69 6.03
N LYS A 29 -14.59 -12.66 6.76
CA LYS A 29 -14.51 -14.05 6.32
C LYS A 29 -15.88 -14.73 6.42
N ARG A 30 -15.97 -15.93 5.86
CA ARG A 30 -17.21 -16.76 5.86
C ARG A 30 -17.67 -17.15 7.27
N ASP A 31 -16.77 -17.14 8.25
CA ASP A 31 -17.07 -17.38 9.66
C ASP A 31 -17.87 -16.23 10.31
N LYS A 32 -18.04 -15.09 9.62
CA LYS A 32 -18.70 -13.88 10.09
C LYS A 32 -18.05 -13.22 11.32
N HIS A 33 -16.81 -13.58 11.65
CA HIS A 33 -16.11 -13.06 12.84
C HIS A 33 -14.71 -12.54 12.51
N SER A 34 -13.97 -13.26 11.67
CA SER A 34 -12.60 -12.94 11.32
C SER A 34 -12.51 -11.94 10.18
N CYS A 35 -11.51 -11.06 10.23
CA CYS A 35 -11.21 -10.18 9.12
C CYS A 35 -10.02 -10.70 8.32
N LYS A 36 -10.10 -10.59 6.99
CA LYS A 36 -8.97 -10.84 6.09
C LYS A 36 -8.62 -9.54 5.40
N ASP A 37 -7.33 -9.21 5.41
CA ASP A 37 -6.78 -8.12 4.63
C ASP A 37 -7.18 -8.24 3.15
N ILE A 38 -7.58 -7.12 2.57
CA ILE A 38 -7.83 -7.02 1.13
C ILE A 38 -6.47 -6.79 0.49
N ASN A 39 -6.04 -7.70 -0.38
CA ASN A 39 -4.80 -7.49 -1.12
C ASN A 39 -5.08 -6.62 -2.35
N GLU A 40 -4.87 -5.31 -2.25
CA GLU A 40 -5.09 -4.40 -3.38
C GLU A 40 -4.07 -4.63 -4.51
N CYS A 41 -2.86 -5.09 -4.17
CA CYS A 41 -1.83 -5.43 -5.17
C CYS A 41 -2.22 -6.59 -6.08
N ALA A 42 -3.17 -7.45 -5.66
CA ALA A 42 -3.64 -8.56 -6.49
C ALA A 42 -4.44 -8.11 -7.72
N THR A 43 -4.90 -6.86 -7.76
CA THR A 43 -5.66 -6.31 -8.88
C THR A 43 -4.86 -5.19 -9.54
N ASN A 44 -4.45 -5.38 -10.80
CA ASN A 44 -3.69 -4.39 -11.58
C ASN A 44 -2.46 -3.81 -10.82
N GLY A 45 -1.81 -4.61 -9.98
CA GLY A 45 -0.68 -4.16 -9.15
C GLY A 45 -1.01 -2.99 -8.22
N GLY A 46 -2.26 -2.85 -7.77
CA GLY A 46 -2.72 -1.71 -6.96
C GLY A 46 -2.69 -0.37 -7.72
N GLY A 47 -2.53 -0.39 -9.04
CA GLY A 47 -2.32 0.82 -9.85
C GLY A 47 -0.92 1.42 -9.70
N CYS A 48 0.02 0.73 -9.04
CA CYS A 48 1.39 1.20 -8.89
C CYS A 48 2.16 1.10 -10.21
N ASN A 49 2.96 2.10 -10.52
CA ASN A 49 3.78 2.13 -11.73
C ASN A 49 4.92 1.09 -11.71
N GLN A 50 5.54 0.85 -10.55
CA GLN A 50 6.64 -0.09 -10.39
C GLN A 50 6.29 -1.20 -9.39
N ILE A 51 6.50 -0.97 -8.10
CA ILE A 51 6.33 -2.00 -7.06
C ILE A 51 5.06 -1.71 -6.26
N CYS A 52 4.23 -2.73 -6.04
CA CYS A 52 3.14 -2.69 -5.08
C CYS A 52 3.50 -3.48 -3.82
N ASP A 53 3.36 -2.85 -2.66
CA ASP A 53 3.62 -3.42 -1.33
C ASP A 53 2.31 -3.50 -0.55
N ASN A 54 1.72 -4.70 -0.51
CA ASN A 54 0.48 -4.93 0.23
C ASN A 54 0.75 -4.92 1.73
N ARG A 55 -0.06 -4.20 2.51
CA ARG A 55 0.10 -4.05 3.96
C ARG A 55 -1.21 -4.33 4.68
N PRO A 56 -1.19 -4.64 5.97
CA PRO A 56 -2.43 -4.80 6.72
C PRO A 56 -3.30 -3.52 6.68
N GLY A 57 -4.45 -3.59 6.02
CA GLY A 57 -5.46 -2.55 5.89
C GLY A 57 -5.24 -1.53 4.78
N SER A 58 -4.20 -1.69 3.95
CA SER A 58 -3.88 -0.77 2.86
C SER A 58 -2.76 -1.33 1.97
N TYR A 59 -2.31 -0.55 1.01
CA TYR A 59 -1.13 -0.86 0.22
C TYR A 59 -0.32 0.42 0.00
N LYS A 60 0.94 0.25 -0.42
CA LYS A 60 1.76 1.37 -0.86
C LYS A 60 2.50 1.03 -2.14
N CYS A 61 2.58 2.00 -3.03
CA CYS A 61 3.50 1.91 -4.15
C CYS A 61 4.93 2.22 -3.68
N LYS A 62 5.90 1.57 -4.31
CA LYS A 62 7.33 1.82 -4.12
C LYS A 62 8.00 1.95 -5.48
N CYS A 63 9.10 2.67 -5.48
CA CYS A 63 9.93 2.85 -6.66
C CYS A 63 11.20 2.02 -6.56
N TRP A 64 11.72 1.59 -7.70
CA TRP A 64 13.05 1.03 -7.83
C TRP A 64 14.12 2.05 -7.42
N THR A 65 15.31 1.56 -7.13
CA THR A 65 16.49 2.43 -6.91
C THR A 65 16.70 3.32 -8.14
N GLY A 66 17.06 4.59 -7.91
CA GLY A 66 17.18 5.59 -8.98
C GLY A 66 15.85 6.28 -9.36
N TYR A 67 14.74 5.93 -8.70
CA TYR A 67 13.44 6.57 -8.91
C TYR A 67 12.89 7.13 -7.61
N LYS A 68 12.06 8.18 -7.72
CA LYS A 68 11.33 8.78 -6.61
C LYS A 68 9.83 8.75 -6.87
N MET A 69 9.07 8.67 -5.78
CA MET A 69 7.60 8.69 -5.84
C MET A 69 7.09 10.08 -6.24
N SER A 70 6.17 10.12 -7.19
CA SER A 70 5.44 11.33 -7.59
C SER A 70 4.36 11.70 -6.56
N SER A 71 3.76 12.89 -6.69
CA SER A 71 2.73 13.39 -5.78
C SER A 71 1.41 12.59 -5.81
N ASP A 72 1.20 11.79 -6.86
CA ASP A 72 0.04 10.88 -6.99
C ASP A 72 0.17 9.60 -6.15
N ASN A 73 1.33 9.37 -5.50
CA ASN A 73 1.67 8.17 -4.75
C ASN A 73 1.63 6.84 -5.54
N HIS A 74 1.59 6.91 -6.87
CA HIS A 74 1.51 5.73 -7.74
C HIS A 74 2.62 5.71 -8.80
N THR A 75 3.02 6.89 -9.29
CA THR A 75 3.99 7.03 -10.38
C THR A 75 5.40 7.18 -9.85
N CYS A 76 6.33 6.45 -10.45
CA CYS A 76 7.75 6.58 -10.15
C CYS A 76 8.42 7.40 -11.24
N VAL A 77 9.06 8.49 -10.85
CA VAL A 77 9.80 9.37 -11.75
C VAL A 77 11.28 9.17 -11.52
N ASP A 78 12.02 9.14 -12.62
CA ASP A 78 13.46 9.04 -12.62
C ASP A 78 14.09 10.16 -11.79
N ILE A 79 15.09 9.81 -10.97
CA ILE A 79 15.94 10.78 -10.31
C ILE A 79 16.95 11.23 -11.36
N ASP A 80 17.20 12.53 -11.43
CA ASP A 80 18.21 13.06 -12.34
C ASP A 80 19.49 13.29 -11.54
N GLU A 81 20.41 12.33 -11.59
CA GLU A 81 21.67 12.36 -10.85
C GLU A 81 22.56 13.53 -11.30
N CYS A 82 22.43 13.95 -12.56
CA CYS A 82 23.19 15.08 -13.10
C CYS A 82 22.81 16.41 -12.45
N LYS A 83 21.60 16.53 -11.89
CA LYS A 83 21.17 17.75 -11.17
C LYS A 83 21.92 17.99 -9.87
N VAL A 84 22.55 16.96 -9.28
CA VAL A 84 23.29 17.08 -8.02
C VAL A 84 24.77 16.89 -8.29
N ASN A 85 25.57 17.95 -8.11
CA ASN A 85 27.02 17.92 -8.32
C ASN A 85 27.45 17.28 -9.65
N ASN A 86 26.67 17.48 -10.73
CA ASN A 86 26.92 16.88 -12.05
C ASN A 86 27.07 15.35 -12.02
N GLY A 87 26.34 14.66 -11.12
CA GLY A 87 26.48 13.21 -10.92
C GLY A 87 27.88 12.78 -10.43
N GLY A 88 28.70 13.72 -9.95
CA GLY A 88 30.11 13.48 -9.64
C GLY A 88 31.04 13.43 -10.86
N CYS A 89 30.55 13.72 -12.07
CA CYS A 89 31.36 13.73 -13.28
C CYS A 89 32.22 14.99 -13.38
N SER A 90 33.44 14.86 -13.91
CA SER A 90 34.33 15.99 -14.23
C SER A 90 33.98 16.69 -15.56
N HIS A 91 33.25 15.99 -16.43
CA HIS A 91 32.81 16.45 -17.75
C HIS A 91 31.29 16.28 -17.86
N THR A 92 30.73 16.30 -19.07
CA THR A 92 29.27 16.20 -19.30
C THR A 92 28.65 14.96 -18.66
N CYS A 93 27.65 15.17 -17.80
CA CYS A 93 26.79 14.10 -17.28
C CYS A 93 25.61 13.84 -18.22
N ILE A 94 25.20 12.58 -18.34
CA ILE A 94 24.00 12.15 -19.08
C ILE A 94 23.11 11.41 -18.08
N ASN A 95 21.85 11.83 -17.98
CA ASN A 95 20.89 11.21 -17.10
C ASN A 95 20.40 9.88 -17.70
N PHE A 96 20.51 8.78 -16.95
CA PHE A 96 20.03 7.46 -17.35
C PHE A 96 18.91 7.00 -16.44
N ALA A 97 17.94 6.29 -17.02
CA ALA A 97 16.80 5.79 -16.28
C ALA A 97 17.25 4.81 -15.17
N GLY A 98 17.07 5.20 -13.91
CA GLY A 98 17.52 4.44 -12.73
C GLY A 98 18.96 4.73 -12.27
N GLY A 99 19.64 5.70 -12.88
CA GLY A 99 21.02 6.11 -12.61
C GLY A 99 22.03 5.72 -13.67
#